data_AF-A0A7J4DVD9-F1
#
_entry.id   AF-A0A7J4DVD9-F1
#
_cell.length_a   1.000
_cell.length_b   1.000
_cell.length_c   1.000
_cell.angle_alpha   90.00
_cell.angle_beta   90.00
_cell.angle_gamma   90.00
#
_symmetry.space_group_name_H-M   'P 1'
#
loop_
_entity.id
_entity.type
_entity.pdbx_description
1 polymer ?
#
loop_
_entity_poly.entity_id
_entity_poly.type
_entity_poly.pdbx_seq_one_letter_code
_entity_poly.pdbx_strand_id
1 'polypeptide(L)'
;MGEKVLAYDLSKLNDIAKNIGLAAILALHYNYYLKLGVSSEFRRVVIVDEAWRFSQRAKTLVDVIVKEFRSLGISLILSTQDPGDISESVWNNIGIAIVFGSHDKEYVKRAQRLLKLAENEAEKLRWLGVGEAMIKLQHSPRPTRVYIEAEPETVNRRITEASMLG
;
A
#
# COMPACT_ATOMS: atom_id res chain seq x y z
N MET A 1 15.43 -19.39 -9.24
CA MET A 1 14.23 -19.88 -8.51
C MET A 1 13.16 -18.83 -8.72
N GLY A 2 12.08 -19.13 -9.44
CA GLY A 2 11.07 -18.11 -9.77
C GLY A 2 10.42 -17.54 -8.51
N GLU A 3 10.25 -16.23 -8.45
CA GLU A 3 9.54 -15.59 -7.34
C GLU A 3 8.09 -16.10 -7.31
N LYS A 4 7.73 -16.80 -6.24
CA LYS A 4 6.39 -17.36 -6.08
C LYS A 4 5.45 -16.29 -5.52
N VAL A 5 4.65 -15.68 -6.39
CA VAL A 5 3.55 -14.79 -6.01
C VAL A 5 2.40 -15.64 -5.44
N LEU A 6 1.88 -15.23 -4.28
CA LEU A 6 0.69 -15.82 -3.68
C LEU A 6 -0.39 -14.73 -3.63
N ALA A 7 -1.45 -14.91 -4.42
CA ALA A 7 -2.55 -13.96 -4.52
C ALA A 7 -3.79 -14.53 -3.80
N TYR A 8 -4.35 -13.74 -2.90
CA TYR A 8 -5.63 -14.03 -2.24
C TYR A 8 -6.72 -13.16 -2.87
N ASP A 9 -7.50 -13.74 -3.77
CA ASP A 9 -8.63 -13.03 -4.37
C ASP A 9 -9.85 -13.08 -3.44
N LEU A 10 -10.21 -11.91 -2.90
CA LEU A 10 -11.37 -11.73 -2.03
C LEU A 10 -12.57 -11.12 -2.78
N SER A 11 -12.48 -10.88 -4.09
CA SER A 11 -13.46 -10.13 -4.89
C SER A 11 -14.88 -10.68 -4.77
N LYS A 12 -15.02 -12.02 -4.73
CA LYS A 12 -16.30 -12.75 -4.68
C LYS A 12 -17.00 -12.73 -3.31
N LEU A 13 -16.35 -12.22 -2.27
CA LEU A 13 -16.90 -12.15 -0.92
C LEU A 13 -17.69 -10.85 -0.72
N ASN A 14 -18.68 -10.89 0.18
CA ASN A 14 -19.33 -9.65 0.67
C ASN A 14 -18.35 -8.85 1.56
N ASP A 15 -18.66 -7.59 1.85
CA ASP A 15 -17.73 -6.71 2.56
C ASP A 15 -17.37 -7.19 3.97
N ILE A 16 -18.31 -7.81 4.69
CA ILE A 16 -18.04 -8.37 6.01
C ILE A 16 -17.02 -9.50 5.90
N ALA A 17 -17.25 -10.43 4.96
CA ALA A 17 -16.36 -11.56 4.71
C ALA A 17 -15.00 -11.13 4.15
N LYS A 18 -14.93 -10.10 3.29
CA LYS A 18 -13.68 -9.48 2.84
C LYS A 18 -12.86 -8.99 4.02
N ASN A 19 -13.48 -8.25 4.95
CA ASN A 19 -12.78 -7.68 6.09
C ASN A 19 -12.29 -8.76 7.07
N ILE A 20 -13.14 -9.75 7.37
CA ILE A 20 -12.77 -10.89 8.22
C ILE A 20 -11.65 -11.71 7.55
N GLY A 21 -11.81 -12.03 6.27
CA GLY A 21 -10.84 -12.81 5.50
C GLY A 21 -9.48 -12.14 5.43
N LEU A 22 -9.44 -10.83 5.13
CA LEU A 22 -8.21 -10.04 5.09
C LEU A 22 -7.51 -10.04 6.46
N ALA A 23 -8.24 -9.80 7.55
CA ALA A 23 -7.68 -9.82 8.90
C ALA A 23 -7.14 -11.21 9.27
N ALA A 24 -7.87 -12.28 8.94
CA ALA A 24 -7.45 -13.66 9.20
C ALA A 24 -6.19 -14.02 8.40
N ILE A 25 -6.14 -13.68 7.12
CA ILE A 25 -4.98 -13.94 6.24
C ILE A 25 -3.74 -13.22 6.78
N LEU A 26 -3.86 -11.93 7.12
CA LEU A 26 -2.74 -11.19 7.70
C LEU A 26 -2.29 -11.76 9.05
N ALA A 27 -3.22 -12.10 9.93
CA ALA A 27 -2.90 -12.72 11.21
C ALA A 27 -2.17 -14.05 11.04
N LEU A 28 -2.58 -14.88 10.07
CA LEU A 28 -1.89 -16.14 9.75
C LEU A 28 -0.45 -15.89 9.28
N HIS A 29 -0.23 -14.92 8.39
CA HIS A 29 1.12 -14.58 7.92
C HIS A 29 1.97 -14.01 9.06
N TYR A 30 1.43 -13.09 9.84
CA TYR A 30 2.11 -12.52 11.00
C TYR A 30 2.57 -13.62 11.96
N ASN A 31 1.67 -14.54 12.36
CA ASN A 31 2.01 -15.65 13.24
C ASN A 31 3.04 -16.61 12.62
N TYR A 32 2.97 -16.86 11.31
CA TYR A 32 3.96 -17.67 10.61
C TYR A 32 5.35 -17.03 10.68
N TYR A 33 5.47 -15.73 10.38
CA TYR A 33 6.75 -15.03 10.42
C TYR A 33 7.26 -14.82 11.85
N LEU A 34 6.38 -14.61 12.81
CA LEU A 34 6.74 -14.55 14.22
C LEU A 34 7.40 -15.86 14.69
N LYS A 35 6.88 -17.03 14.25
CA LYS A 35 7.47 -18.33 14.55
C LYS A 35 8.83 -18.56 13.88
N LEU A 36 9.08 -17.95 12.71
CA LEU A 36 10.39 -17.99 12.06
C LEU A 36 11.44 -17.10 12.76
N GLY A 37 10.98 -16.18 13.62
CA GLY A 37 11.82 -15.28 14.39
C GLY A 37 12.35 -14.08 13.59
N VAL A 38 12.99 -13.17 14.33
CA VAL A 38 13.64 -11.96 13.83
C VAL A 38 14.63 -12.30 12.72
N SER A 39 14.72 -11.43 11.72
CA SER A 39 15.64 -11.59 10.59
C SER A 39 16.17 -10.25 10.12
N SER A 40 17.47 -10.20 9.87
CA SER A 40 18.12 -9.10 9.13
C SER A 40 17.93 -9.24 7.62
N GLU A 41 17.60 -10.43 7.14
CA GLU A 41 17.44 -10.72 5.72
C GLU A 41 16.02 -10.40 5.24
N PHE A 42 15.92 -9.90 4.02
CA PHE A 42 14.63 -9.71 3.37
C PHE A 42 13.98 -11.07 3.04
N ARG A 43 12.75 -11.28 3.51
CA ARG A 43 12.00 -12.53 3.32
C ARG A 43 10.85 -12.41 2.32
N ARG A 44 10.02 -11.36 2.43
CA ARG A 44 8.81 -11.23 1.61
C ARG A 44 8.25 -9.79 1.58
N VAL A 45 7.57 -9.44 0.49
CA VAL A 45 6.62 -8.33 0.43
C VAL A 45 5.19 -8.85 0.62
N VAL A 46 4.43 -8.24 1.53
CA VAL A 46 2.99 -8.39 1.64
C VAL A 46 2.35 -7.13 1.06
N ILE A 47 1.45 -7.30 0.09
CA ILE A 47 0.72 -6.21 -0.54
C ILE A 47 -0.74 -6.34 -0.13
N VAL A 48 -1.31 -5.27 0.41
CA VAL A 48 -2.74 -5.18 0.66
C VAL A 48 -3.32 -4.05 -0.18
N ASP A 49 -4.16 -4.43 -1.12
CA ASP A 49 -5.01 -3.50 -1.84
C ASP A 49 -6.28 -3.19 -1.03
N GLU A 50 -6.87 -2.02 -1.23
CA GLU A 50 -8.02 -1.53 -0.45
C GLU A 50 -7.76 -1.53 1.06
N ALA A 51 -6.59 -1.02 1.48
CA ALA A 51 -6.12 -0.98 2.86
C ALA A 51 -7.04 -0.21 3.81
N TRP A 52 -7.95 0.62 3.29
CA TRP A 52 -9.01 1.27 4.09
C TRP A 52 -9.88 0.28 4.84
N ARG A 53 -9.97 -0.98 4.38
CA ARG A 53 -10.72 -2.03 5.10
C ARG A 53 -10.18 -2.28 6.53
N PHE A 54 -8.93 -1.90 6.81
CA PHE A 54 -8.36 -2.00 8.15
C PHE A 54 -8.81 -0.89 9.10
N SER A 55 -9.03 0.32 8.58
CA SER A 55 -9.37 1.49 9.39
C SER A 55 -10.69 1.28 10.16
N GLN A 56 -11.60 0.47 9.61
CA GLN A 56 -12.93 0.25 10.19
C GLN A 56 -13.01 -0.88 11.21
N ARG A 57 -12.23 -1.98 11.08
CA ARG A 57 -12.45 -3.20 11.90
C ARG A 57 -11.22 -3.96 12.38
N ALA A 58 -10.02 -3.66 11.87
CA ALA A 58 -8.80 -4.41 12.21
C ALA A 58 -7.59 -3.49 12.49
N LYS A 59 -7.87 -2.25 12.93
CA LYS A 59 -6.88 -1.21 13.19
C LYS A 59 -5.74 -1.67 14.11
N THR A 60 -6.09 -2.38 15.20
CA THR A 60 -5.10 -2.88 16.18
C THR A 60 -4.13 -3.89 15.57
N LEU A 61 -4.61 -4.78 14.70
CA LEU A 61 -3.77 -5.78 14.05
C LEU A 61 -2.75 -5.13 13.11
N VAL A 62 -3.19 -4.16 12.30
CA VAL A 62 -2.29 -3.46 11.36
C VAL A 62 -1.26 -2.61 12.11
N ASP A 63 -1.66 -1.92 13.17
CA ASP A 63 -0.75 -1.11 13.97
C ASP A 63 0.38 -1.95 14.60
N VAL A 64 0.09 -3.20 14.99
CA VAL A 64 1.09 -4.17 15.46
C VAL A 64 1.96 -4.66 14.30
N ILE A 65 1.31 -5.14 13.22
CA ILE A 65 1.98 -5.69 12.05
C ILE A 65 2.99 -4.69 11.45
N VAL A 66 2.60 -3.42 11.30
CA VAL A 66 3.46 -2.38 10.71
C VAL A 66 4.73 -2.15 11.52
N LYS A 67 4.66 -2.27 12.85
CA LYS A 67 5.83 -2.11 13.73
C LYS A 67 6.75 -3.32 13.70
N GLU A 68 6.17 -4.52 13.63
CA GLU A 68 6.93 -5.77 13.80
C GLU A 68 7.40 -6.40 12.49
N PHE A 69 6.66 -6.25 11.38
CA PHE A 69 7.03 -6.86 10.10
C PHE A 69 8.47 -6.52 9.68
N ARG A 70 8.91 -5.29 9.95
CA ARG A 70 10.28 -4.85 9.67
C ARG A 70 11.33 -5.73 10.35
N SER A 71 11.15 -6.07 11.64
CA SER A 71 12.12 -6.91 12.37
C SER A 71 12.06 -8.37 11.94
N LEU A 72 10.95 -8.79 11.33
CA LEU A 72 10.77 -10.14 10.78
C LEU A 72 11.30 -10.29 9.34
N GLY A 73 11.87 -9.23 8.76
CA GLY A 73 12.34 -9.22 7.36
C GLY A 73 11.21 -9.10 6.33
N ILE A 74 10.04 -8.57 6.73
CA ILE A 74 8.86 -8.44 5.88
C ILE A 74 8.61 -6.97 5.54
N SER A 75 8.38 -6.69 4.26
CA SER A 75 7.93 -5.38 3.79
C SER A 75 6.41 -5.39 3.60
N LEU A 76 5.72 -4.36 4.05
CA LEU A 76 4.28 -4.19 3.87
C LEU A 76 3.99 -3.01 2.94
N ILE A 77 3.23 -3.27 1.88
CA ILE A 77 2.69 -2.25 0.98
C ILE A 77 1.20 -2.15 1.21
N LEU A 78 0.73 -0.94 1.50
CA LEU A 78 -0.68 -0.62 1.67
C LEU A 78 -1.11 0.33 0.55
N SER A 79 -2.14 -0.05 -0.20
CA SER A 79 -2.77 0.79 -1.23
C SER A 79 -4.14 1.25 -0.75
N THR A 80 -4.43 2.54 -0.84
CA THR A 80 -5.74 3.12 -0.53
C THR A 80 -6.02 4.34 -1.41
N GLN A 81 -7.31 4.66 -1.59
CA GLN A 81 -7.75 5.81 -2.37
C GLN A 81 -7.69 7.12 -1.57
N ASP A 82 -7.96 7.09 -0.25
CA ASP A 82 -7.85 8.26 0.63
C ASP A 82 -6.68 8.08 1.62
N PRO A 83 -5.65 8.97 1.61
CA PRO A 83 -4.59 8.98 2.62
C PRO A 83 -5.12 9.06 4.06
N GLY A 84 -6.35 9.55 4.24
CA GLY A 84 -7.08 9.60 5.50
C GLY A 84 -7.43 8.26 6.12
N ASP A 85 -7.43 7.18 5.32
CA ASP A 85 -7.70 5.84 5.81
C ASP A 85 -6.55 5.25 6.64
N ILE A 86 -5.36 5.82 6.51
CA ILE A 86 -4.16 5.32 7.16
C ILE A 86 -4.08 5.86 8.60
N SER A 87 -3.92 4.97 9.58
CA SER A 87 -3.84 5.34 11.01
C SER A 87 -2.53 6.05 11.36
N GLU A 88 -2.53 6.96 12.33
CA GLU A 88 -1.31 7.66 12.76
C GLU A 88 -0.15 6.71 13.11
N SER A 89 -0.45 5.53 13.69
CA SER A 89 0.56 4.51 13.96
C SER A 89 1.20 4.00 12.66
N VAL A 90 0.41 3.78 11.61
CA VAL A 90 0.96 3.44 10.30
C VAL A 90 1.78 4.60 9.74
N TRP A 91 1.27 5.85 9.80
CA TRP A 91 1.98 7.04 9.31
C TRP A 91 3.39 7.16 9.88
N ASN A 92 3.55 6.95 11.19
CA ASN A 92 4.84 7.07 11.87
C ASN A 92 5.84 5.96 11.53
N ASN A 93 5.40 4.89 10.86
CA ASN A 93 6.23 3.75 10.47
C ASN A 93 6.40 3.62 8.94
N ILE A 94 5.82 4.53 8.15
CA ILE A 94 5.99 4.52 6.69
C ILE A 94 7.44 4.85 6.32
N GLY A 95 8.10 3.90 5.65
CA GLY A 95 9.42 4.10 5.05
C GLY A 95 9.39 4.77 3.68
N ILE A 96 8.32 4.55 2.91
CA ILE A 96 8.14 5.03 1.54
C ILE A 96 6.66 5.38 1.34
N ALA A 97 6.39 6.60 0.86
CA ALA A 97 5.07 7.02 0.41
C ALA A 97 5.09 7.28 -1.09
N ILE A 98 4.13 6.73 -1.83
CA ILE A 98 3.89 6.99 -3.25
C ILE A 98 2.49 7.59 -3.35
N VAL A 99 2.38 8.81 -3.84
CA VAL A 99 1.12 9.57 -3.87
C VAL A 99 0.85 10.02 -5.29
N PHE A 100 -0.31 9.64 -5.82
CA PHE A 100 -0.77 10.02 -7.16
C PHE A 100 -1.50 11.37 -7.14
N GLY A 101 -1.77 11.89 -8.33
CA GLY A 101 -2.55 13.11 -8.49
C GLY A 101 -4.01 12.97 -8.08
N SER A 102 -4.59 14.07 -7.56
CA SER A 102 -6.02 14.18 -7.30
C SER A 102 -6.46 15.63 -7.33
N HIS A 103 -7.65 15.91 -7.85
CA HIS A 103 -8.26 17.24 -7.81
C HIS A 103 -8.97 17.54 -6.47
N ASP A 104 -9.17 16.53 -5.63
CA ASP A 104 -9.80 16.66 -4.31
C ASP A 104 -8.90 17.44 -3.34
N LYS A 105 -9.43 18.53 -2.77
CA LYS A 105 -8.69 19.42 -1.87
C LYS A 105 -8.34 18.75 -0.54
N GLU A 106 -9.23 17.94 0.02
CA GLU A 106 -8.97 17.23 1.27
C GLU A 106 -7.94 16.12 1.05
N TYR A 107 -8.01 15.41 -0.07
CA TYR A 107 -6.94 14.48 -0.47
C TYR A 107 -5.59 15.19 -0.53
N VAL A 108 -5.50 16.30 -1.26
CA VAL A 108 -4.24 17.07 -1.44
C VAL A 108 -3.70 17.55 -0.10
N LYS A 109 -4.57 18.03 0.80
CA LYS A 109 -4.18 18.47 2.14
C LYS A 109 -3.65 17.33 3.01
N ARG A 110 -4.24 16.12 2.91
CA ARG A 110 -3.73 14.93 3.61
C ARG A 110 -2.40 14.46 3.00
N ALA A 111 -2.31 14.40 1.68
CA ALA A 111 -1.10 14.08 0.94
C ALA A 111 0.06 15.05 1.24
N GLN A 112 -0.23 16.35 1.37
CA GLN A 112 0.75 17.36 1.75
C GLN A 112 1.42 17.01 3.09
N ARG A 113 0.64 16.60 4.09
CA ARG A 113 1.16 16.19 5.40
C ARG A 113 2.02 14.93 5.27
N LEU A 114 1.59 13.96 4.46
CA LEU A 114 2.31 12.70 4.26
C LEU A 114 3.68 12.93 3.61
N LEU A 115 3.71 13.77 2.59
CA LEU A 115 4.90 14.09 1.83
C LEU A 115 5.77 15.18 2.48
N LYS A 116 5.25 15.87 3.50
CA LYS A 116 5.85 17.05 4.15
C LYS A 116 6.16 18.17 3.14
N LEU A 117 5.19 18.45 2.27
CA LEU A 117 5.30 19.47 1.21
C LEU A 117 4.94 20.87 1.72
N ALA A 118 5.57 21.88 1.14
CA ALA A 118 5.06 23.25 1.22
C ALA A 118 3.72 23.38 0.46
N GLU A 119 2.89 24.35 0.82
CA GLU A 119 1.54 24.52 0.25
C GLU A 119 1.57 24.69 -1.29
N ASN A 120 2.51 25.48 -1.80
CA ASN A 120 2.72 25.68 -3.23
C ASN A 120 3.20 24.40 -3.95
N GLU A 121 3.87 23.48 -3.25
CA GLU A 121 4.25 22.18 -3.82
C GLU A 121 3.09 21.19 -3.78
N ALA A 122 2.24 21.25 -2.76
CA ALA A 122 1.04 20.43 -2.65
C ALA A 122 0.05 20.70 -3.78
N GLU A 123 -0.12 21.96 -4.21
CA GLU A 123 -0.95 22.30 -5.37
C GLU A 123 -0.50 21.59 -6.66
N LYS A 124 0.78 21.21 -6.79
CA LYS A 124 1.28 20.44 -7.94
C LYS A 124 0.68 19.04 -8.03
N LEU A 125 0.24 18.46 -6.91
CA LEU A 125 -0.44 17.16 -6.88
C LEU A 125 -1.73 17.18 -7.70
N ARG A 126 -2.40 18.35 -7.80
CA ARG A 126 -3.64 18.48 -8.58
C ARG A 126 -3.43 18.46 -10.09
N TRP A 127 -2.18 18.57 -10.53
CA TRP A 127 -1.79 18.65 -11.93
C TRP A 127 -1.02 17.42 -12.41
N LEU A 128 -0.81 16.43 -11.53
CA LEU A 128 -0.21 15.16 -11.94
C LEU A 128 -1.18 14.39 -12.85
N GLY A 129 -0.66 13.96 -14.00
CA GLY A 129 -1.37 13.11 -14.94
C GLY A 129 -1.45 11.64 -14.49
N VAL A 130 -2.16 10.84 -15.27
CA VAL A 130 -2.22 9.38 -15.06
C VAL A 130 -0.81 8.78 -15.17
N GLY A 131 -0.43 7.96 -14.19
CA GLY A 131 0.91 7.39 -14.09
C GLY A 131 1.93 8.30 -13.43
N GLU A 132 1.65 9.59 -13.21
CA GLU A 132 2.55 10.47 -12.48
C GLU A 132 2.29 10.42 -10.97
N ALA A 133 3.36 10.38 -10.18
CA ALA A 133 3.28 10.33 -8.72
C ALA A 133 4.41 11.12 -8.07
N MET A 134 4.23 11.48 -6.79
CA MET A 134 5.29 11.94 -5.91
C MET A 134 5.71 10.79 -5.00
N ILE A 135 7.02 10.54 -4.92
CA ILE A 135 7.60 9.56 -4.00
C ILE A 135 8.37 10.27 -2.89
N LYS A 136 8.08 9.92 -1.64
CA LYS A 136 8.84 10.33 -0.46
C LYS A 136 9.47 9.10 0.19
N LEU A 137 10.79 9.09 0.25
CA LEU A 137 11.56 8.15 1.05
C LEU A 137 11.79 8.74 2.45
N GLN A 138 11.79 7.90 3.49
CA GLN A 138 11.99 8.31 4.88
C GLN A 138 13.26 9.15 5.09
N HIS A 139 14.35 8.78 4.41
CA HIS A 139 15.65 9.45 4.52
C HIS A 139 15.89 10.49 3.42
N SER A 140 14.96 10.69 2.49
CA SER A 140 15.11 11.73 1.46
C SER A 140 14.62 13.08 2.00
N PRO A 141 15.38 14.17 1.84
CA PRO A 141 14.97 15.49 2.30
C PRO A 141 13.71 15.99 1.58
N ARG A 142 13.52 15.65 0.30
CA ARG A 142 12.39 16.12 -0.52
C ARG A 142 11.71 14.97 -1.27
N PRO A 143 10.38 15.02 -1.46
CA PRO A 143 9.69 14.13 -2.39
C PRO A 143 10.18 14.36 -3.84
N THR A 144 10.20 13.29 -4.63
CA THR A 144 10.61 13.30 -6.03
C THR A 144 9.42 12.94 -6.91
N ARG A 145 9.19 13.72 -7.98
CA ARG A 145 8.19 13.36 -9.00
C ARG A 145 8.71 12.21 -9.85
N VAL A 146 7.87 11.22 -10.10
CA VAL A 146 8.16 10.08 -10.95
C VAL A 146 7.02 9.85 -11.95
N TYR A 147 7.34 9.13 -13.01
CA TYR A 147 6.35 8.55 -13.91
C TYR A 147 6.42 7.03 -13.78
N ILE A 148 5.26 6.40 -13.59
CA ILE A 148 5.08 4.97 -13.38
C ILE A 148 4.46 4.42 -14.66
N GLU A 149 5.27 3.70 -15.42
CA GLU A 149 4.84 3.00 -16.62
C GLU A 149 4.47 1.56 -16.27
N ALA A 150 3.32 1.10 -16.77
CA ALA A 150 3.03 -0.31 -16.79
C ALA A 150 3.79 -0.94 -17.96
N GLU A 151 4.54 -2.01 -17.71
CA GLU A 151 5.19 -2.72 -18.81
C GLU A 151 4.12 -3.24 -19.79
N PRO A 152 4.27 -3.01 -21.11
CA PRO A 152 3.27 -3.36 -22.12
C PRO A 152 2.84 -4.83 -22.08
N GLU A 153 3.77 -5.73 -21.76
CA GLU A 153 3.52 -7.17 -21.64
C GLU A 153 2.55 -7.49 -20.48
N THR A 154 2.63 -6.73 -19.38
CA THR A 154 1.75 -6.87 -18.23
C THR A 154 0.33 -6.38 -18.53
N VAL A 155 0.21 -5.33 -19.34
CA VAL A 155 -1.10 -4.77 -19.75
C VAL A 155 -1.80 -5.71 -20.73
N ASN A 156 -1.09 -6.22 -21.73
CA ASN A 156 -1.65 -7.11 -22.74
C ASN A 156 -2.17 -8.43 -22.14
N ARG A 157 -1.43 -9.01 -21.18
CA ARG A 157 -1.85 -10.23 -20.50
C ARG A 157 -3.18 -10.06 -19.75
N ARG A 158 -3.39 -8.92 -19.07
CA ARG A 158 -4.65 -8.62 -18.36
C ARG A 158 -5.83 -8.45 -19.31
N ILE A 159 -5.63 -7.83 -20.48
CA ILE A 159 -6.68 -7.66 -21.49
C ILE A 159 -7.09 -9.02 -22.06
N THR A 160 -6.12 -9.87 -22.42
CA THR A 160 -6.41 -11.22 -22.95
C THR A 160 -7.13 -12.10 -21.94
N GLU A 161 -6.73 -12.08 -20.66
CA GLU A 161 -7.38 -12.86 -19.59
C GLU A 161 -8.81 -12.35 -19.31
N ALA A 162 -9.05 -11.03 -19.35
CA ALA A 162 -10.38 -10.44 -19.17
C ALA A 162 -11.33 -10.73 -20.35
N SER A 163 -10.83 -10.77 -21.59
CA SER A 163 -11.61 -11.10 -22.78
C SER A 163 -12.01 -12.59 -22.88
N MET A 164 -11.36 -13.48 -22.13
CA MET A 164 -11.72 -14.91 -22.06
C MET A 164 -12.72 -15.24 -20.94
N LEU A 165 -13.08 -14.25 -20.10
CA LEU A 165 -14.02 -14.40 -18.99
C LEU A 165 -15.39 -13.73 -19.24
N GLY A 166 -15.58 -13.09 -20.41
CA GLY A 166 -16.86 -12.57 -20.89
C GLY A 166 -17.45 -13.45 -21.99
#